data_AF-A0A8H4VI40-F1
#
_entry.id   AF-A0A8H4VI40-F1
#
_cell.length_a   1.000
_cell.length_b   1.000
_cell.length_c   1.000
_cell.angle_alpha   90.00
_cell.angle_beta   90.00
_cell.angle_gamma   90.00
#
_symmetry.space_group_name_H-M   'P 1'
#
loop_
_entity.id
_entity.type
_entity.pdbx_description
1 polymer ?
#
loop_
_entity_poly.entity_id
_entity_poly.type
_entity_poly.pdbx_seq_one_letter_code
_entity_poly.pdbx_strand_id
1 'polypeptide(L)'
;MVLPQLTQAEEDERWNYEAILSQLSRVYDNPNKVQEAEDRLYALKQGSDSAPVYIAKFERVLYEARGQDWPDVNKIAAFRNGLSSSIRSRLAQQLSLPRDYSKFVRVVQQLSGHSVAPPPPPPSASTNHQSRPSYTPASSSRPPHIVQRSEPINLTRWKKAVRTSATPGSVSGNTA
;
A
#
# COMPACT_ATOMS: atom_id res chain seq x y z
N MET A 1 11.20 -25.64 -29.36
CA MET A 1 12.16 -24.65 -29.88
C MET A 1 13.13 -24.35 -28.76
N VAL A 2 14.34 -24.91 -28.82
CA VAL A 2 15.41 -24.66 -27.85
C VAL A 2 16.19 -23.43 -28.35
N LEU A 3 16.56 -22.50 -27.46
CA LEU A 3 17.31 -21.30 -27.82
C LEU A 3 18.60 -21.74 -28.55
N PRO A 4 18.84 -21.34 -29.81
CA PRO A 4 20.02 -21.76 -30.57
C PRO A 4 21.34 -21.45 -29.86
N GLN A 5 21.34 -20.42 -29.02
CA GLN A 5 22.49 -20.03 -28.21
C GLN A 5 22.73 -20.91 -26.99
N LEU A 6 21.72 -21.64 -26.48
CA LEU A 6 21.96 -22.68 -25.47
C LEU A 6 22.70 -23.85 -26.11
N THR A 7 22.35 -24.21 -27.34
CA THR A 7 23.01 -25.29 -28.09
C THR A 7 24.47 -24.93 -28.44
N GLN A 8 24.73 -23.69 -28.88
CA GLN A 8 26.09 -23.22 -29.12
C GLN A 8 26.90 -23.02 -27.83
N ALA A 9 26.29 -22.51 -26.75
CA ALA A 9 26.96 -22.35 -25.47
C ALA A 9 27.31 -23.69 -24.80
N GLU A 10 26.51 -24.72 -25.06
CA GLU A 10 26.76 -26.11 -24.65
C GLU A 10 27.90 -26.74 -25.47
N GLU A 11 27.97 -26.48 -26.78
CA GLU A 11 29.08 -26.91 -27.64
C GLU A 11 30.42 -26.22 -27.29
N ASP A 12 30.40 -24.94 -26.92
CA ASP A 12 31.61 -24.16 -26.62
C ASP A 12 32.00 -24.14 -25.11
N GLU A 13 31.27 -24.86 -24.25
CA GLU A 13 31.36 -24.80 -22.76
C GLU A 13 31.34 -23.37 -22.17
N ARG A 14 30.89 -22.38 -22.94
CA ARG A 14 30.90 -20.97 -22.59
C ARG A 14 29.48 -20.43 -22.52
N TRP A 15 28.95 -20.43 -21.31
CA TRP A 15 27.67 -19.82 -21.00
C TRP A 15 27.78 -18.29 -21.00
N ASN A 16 27.49 -17.67 -22.15
CA ASN A 16 27.33 -16.22 -22.22
C ASN A 16 25.95 -15.84 -21.68
N TYR A 17 25.87 -15.69 -20.36
CA TYR A 17 24.62 -15.36 -19.66
C TYR A 17 23.96 -14.08 -20.18
N GLU A 18 24.75 -13.05 -20.51
CA GLU A 18 24.25 -11.79 -21.07
C GLU A 18 23.54 -12.00 -22.41
N ALA A 19 24.09 -12.85 -23.28
CA ALA A 19 23.49 -13.15 -24.58
C ALA A 19 22.18 -13.95 -24.44
N ILE A 20 22.14 -14.91 -23.52
CA ILE A 20 20.94 -15.71 -23.23
C ILE A 20 19.83 -14.81 -22.65
N LEU A 21 20.15 -13.96 -21.68
CA LEU A 21 19.19 -13.02 -21.10
C LEU A 21 18.73 -11.96 -22.12
N SER A 22 19.63 -11.47 -22.97
CA SER A 22 19.29 -10.55 -24.06
C SER A 22 18.31 -11.20 -25.03
N GLN A 23 18.55 -12.44 -25.46
CA GLN A 23 17.66 -13.17 -26.35
C GLN A 23 16.31 -13.47 -25.69
N LEU A 24 16.30 -13.88 -24.42
CA LEU A 24 15.07 -14.09 -23.67
C LEU A 24 14.26 -12.80 -23.55
N SER A 25 14.92 -11.67 -23.23
CA SER A 25 14.25 -10.38 -23.22
C SER A 25 13.71 -10.02 -24.61
N ARG A 26 14.46 -10.23 -25.68
CA ARG A 26 13.99 -9.94 -27.04
C ARG A 26 12.78 -10.75 -27.46
N VAL A 27 12.73 -12.04 -27.09
CA VAL A 27 11.68 -12.97 -27.54
C VAL A 27 10.42 -12.88 -26.67
N TYR A 28 10.58 -12.62 -25.37
CA TYR A 28 9.49 -12.70 -24.39
C TYR A 28 9.11 -11.36 -23.73
N ASP A 29 9.91 -10.32 -23.87
CA ASP A 29 9.58 -9.01 -23.31
C ASP A 29 8.54 -8.30 -24.19
N ASN A 30 7.59 -7.61 -23.56
CA ASN A 30 6.60 -6.82 -24.28
C ASN A 30 7.26 -5.47 -24.67
N PRO A 31 7.44 -5.16 -25.97
CA PRO A 31 8.06 -3.91 -26.41
C PRO A 31 7.27 -2.68 -25.95
N ASN A 32 5.96 -2.83 -25.72
CA ASN A 32 5.07 -1.74 -25.29
C ASN A 32 4.92 -1.65 -23.77
N LYS A 33 5.65 -2.45 -22.96
CA LYS A 33 5.45 -2.49 -21.51
C LYS A 33 5.62 -1.13 -20.82
N VAL A 34 6.52 -0.29 -21.33
CA VAL A 34 6.76 1.05 -20.78
C VAL A 34 5.58 1.94 -21.11
N GLN A 35 5.14 1.96 -22.37
CA GLN A 35 3.96 2.71 -22.80
C GLN A 35 2.70 2.28 -22.05
N GLU A 36 2.46 0.98 -21.92
CA GLU A 36 1.33 0.45 -21.14
C GLU A 36 1.41 0.86 -19.66
N ALA A 37 2.61 0.91 -19.08
CA ALA A 37 2.81 1.37 -17.72
C ALA A 37 2.55 2.88 -17.59
N GLU A 38 2.94 3.69 -18.58
CA GLU A 38 2.58 5.13 -18.64
C GLU A 38 1.07 5.32 -18.73
N ASP A 39 0.39 4.58 -19.61
CA ASP A 39 -1.06 4.65 -19.77
C ASP A 39 -1.76 4.26 -18.45
N ARG A 40 -1.29 3.18 -17.80
CA ARG A 40 -1.75 2.79 -16.47
C ARG A 40 -1.47 3.86 -15.41
N LEU A 41 -0.34 4.56 -15.49
CA LEU A 41 0.03 5.62 -14.55
C LEU A 41 -0.96 6.78 -14.63
N TYR A 42 -1.31 7.23 -15.84
CA TYR A 42 -2.27 8.32 -16.04
C TYR A 42 -3.72 7.91 -15.75
N ALA A 43 -4.06 6.64 -16.00
CA ALA A 43 -5.35 6.07 -15.65
C ALA A 43 -5.50 5.84 -14.13
N LEU A 44 -4.40 5.79 -13.36
CA LEU A 44 -4.44 5.46 -11.94
C LEU A 44 -5.18 6.54 -11.14
N LYS A 45 -6.21 6.11 -10.40
CA LYS A 45 -6.99 6.96 -9.49
C LYS A 45 -6.96 6.37 -8.09
N GLN A 46 -6.96 7.24 -7.09
CA GLN A 46 -7.06 6.84 -5.69
C GLN A 46 -8.38 6.11 -5.40
N GLY A 47 -9.49 6.56 -5.99
CA GLY A 47 -10.79 5.94 -5.77
C GLY A 47 -11.17 5.87 -4.29
N SER A 48 -11.48 4.67 -3.81
CA SER A 48 -11.77 4.36 -2.40
C SER A 48 -10.55 3.94 -1.58
N ASP A 49 -9.36 3.84 -2.21
CA ASP A 49 -8.14 3.45 -1.50
C ASP A 49 -7.67 4.55 -0.54
N SER A 50 -7.03 4.12 0.56
CA SER A 50 -6.32 5.05 1.44
C SER A 50 -5.13 5.70 0.70
N ALA A 51 -4.77 6.92 1.09
CA ALA A 51 -3.68 7.64 0.43
C ALA A 51 -2.35 6.86 0.43
N PRO A 52 -1.93 6.16 1.52
CA PRO A 52 -0.71 5.34 1.50
C PRO A 52 -0.76 4.20 0.48
N VAL A 53 -1.92 3.55 0.34
CA VAL A 53 -2.10 2.46 -0.64
C VAL A 53 -2.01 2.99 -2.07
N TYR A 54 -2.65 4.13 -2.34
CA TYR A 54 -2.55 4.79 -3.64
C TYR A 54 -1.11 5.22 -3.97
N ILE A 55 -0.39 5.80 -3.01
CA ILE A 55 1.02 6.20 -3.19
C ILE A 55 1.88 5.00 -3.56
N ALA A 56 1.78 3.89 -2.83
CA ALA A 56 2.55 2.69 -3.14
C ALA A 56 2.24 2.12 -4.53
N LYS A 57 0.96 2.13 -4.93
CA LYS A 57 0.54 1.73 -6.30
C LYS A 57 1.13 2.67 -7.34
N PHE A 58 1.06 3.98 -7.11
CA PHE A 58 1.58 4.98 -8.03
C PHE A 58 3.09 4.86 -8.20
N GLU A 59 3.86 4.76 -7.11
CA GLU A 59 5.33 4.64 -7.16
C GLU A 59 5.77 3.36 -7.89
N ARG A 60 5.05 2.26 -7.69
CA ARG A 60 5.29 1.02 -8.43
C ARG A 60 5.08 1.21 -9.93
N VAL A 61 3.94 1.76 -10.34
CA VAL A 61 3.64 1.96 -11.77
C VAL A 61 4.59 3.00 -12.38
N LEU A 62 5.00 4.02 -11.62
CA LEU A 62 6.00 5.00 -12.05
C LEU A 62 7.35 4.33 -12.34
N TYR A 63 7.75 3.35 -11.53
CA TYR A 63 8.96 2.56 -11.79
C TYR A 63 8.82 1.68 -13.03
N GLU A 64 7.68 1.00 -13.21
CA GLU A 64 7.39 0.19 -14.40
C GLU A 64 7.41 1.03 -15.69
N ALA A 65 6.94 2.28 -15.62
CA ALA A 65 6.96 3.26 -16.70
C ALA A 65 8.33 3.93 -16.92
N ARG A 66 9.38 3.51 -16.19
CA ARG A 66 10.70 4.18 -16.21
C ARG A 66 10.62 5.68 -15.89
N GLY A 67 9.61 6.10 -15.13
CA GLY A 67 9.36 7.51 -14.79
C GLY A 67 10.30 8.10 -13.74
N GLN A 68 11.40 7.41 -13.39
CA GLN A 68 12.39 7.92 -12.43
C GLN A 68 13.10 9.16 -12.96
N ASP A 69 13.40 9.17 -14.26
CA ASP A 69 14.08 10.27 -14.96
C ASP A 69 13.14 11.43 -15.33
N TRP A 70 11.84 11.30 -15.02
CA TRP A 70 10.89 12.36 -15.32
C TRP A 70 11.15 13.61 -14.46
N PRO A 71 10.96 14.81 -15.02
CA PRO A 71 10.94 16.03 -14.24
C PRO A 71 9.92 15.93 -13.10
N ASP A 72 10.28 16.43 -11.92
CA ASP A 72 9.40 16.38 -10.75
C ASP A 72 8.04 17.05 -10.99
N VAL A 73 8.01 18.10 -11.82
CA VAL A 73 6.77 18.75 -12.24
C VAL A 73 5.81 17.76 -12.91
N ASN A 74 6.32 16.86 -13.76
CA ASN A 74 5.51 15.86 -14.46
C ASN A 74 5.03 14.77 -13.49
N LYS A 75 5.92 14.29 -12.61
CA LYS A 75 5.57 13.32 -11.55
C LYS A 75 4.46 13.86 -10.66
N ILE A 76 4.61 15.11 -10.20
CA ILE A 76 3.63 15.81 -9.36
C ILE A 76 2.32 16.00 -10.11
N ALA A 77 2.35 16.41 -11.39
CA ALA A 77 1.14 16.59 -12.18
C ALA A 77 0.35 15.30 -12.34
N ALA A 78 1.02 14.21 -12.75
CA ALA A 78 0.42 12.88 -12.90
C ALA A 78 -0.17 12.39 -11.56
N PHE A 79 0.61 12.48 -10.49
CA PHE A 79 0.19 12.08 -9.15
C PHE A 79 -1.01 12.89 -8.66
N ARG A 80 -0.99 14.22 -8.80
CA ARG A 80 -2.08 15.11 -8.38
C ARG A 80 -3.38 14.80 -9.12
N ASN A 81 -3.32 14.44 -10.41
CA ASN A 81 -4.49 14.08 -11.20
C ASN A 81 -5.15 12.78 -10.75
N GLY A 82 -4.42 11.88 -10.08
CA GLY A 82 -4.96 10.64 -9.55
C GLY A 82 -5.57 10.76 -8.14
N LEU A 83 -5.29 11.83 -7.40
CA LEU A 83 -5.77 12.02 -6.03
C LEU A 83 -7.28 12.23 -5.91
N SER A 84 -7.84 11.78 -4.79
CA SER A 84 -9.22 12.06 -4.39
C SER A 84 -9.52 13.57 -4.33
N SER A 85 -10.77 13.95 -4.60
CA SER A 85 -11.21 15.34 -4.58
C SER A 85 -10.98 16.01 -3.22
N SER A 86 -11.18 15.29 -2.11
CA SER A 86 -10.96 15.80 -0.75
C SER A 86 -9.51 16.19 -0.50
N ILE A 87 -8.55 15.35 -0.89
CA ILE A 87 -7.12 15.65 -0.75
C ILE A 87 -6.71 16.77 -1.72
N ARG A 88 -7.21 16.76 -2.96
CA ARG A 88 -6.97 17.84 -3.93
C ARG A 88 -7.46 19.20 -3.42
N SER A 89 -8.63 19.24 -2.78
CA SER A 89 -9.18 20.46 -2.18
C SER A 89 -8.29 20.98 -1.04
N ARG A 90 -7.82 20.09 -0.14
CA ARG A 90 -6.87 20.45 0.92
C ARG A 90 -5.54 20.95 0.36
N LEU A 91 -5.04 20.31 -0.70
CA LEU A 91 -3.82 20.77 -1.39
C LEU A 91 -3.98 22.16 -2.02
N ALA A 92 -5.15 22.47 -2.59
CA ALA A 92 -5.41 23.80 -3.16
C ALA A 92 -5.41 24.92 -2.11
N GLN A 93 -5.65 24.60 -0.84
CA GLN A 93 -5.61 25.55 0.27
C GLN A 93 -4.19 25.81 0.80
N GLN A 94 -3.19 25.02 0.39
CA GLN A 94 -1.81 25.28 0.81
C GLN A 94 -1.20 26.45 0.03
N LEU A 95 -0.66 27.44 0.76
CA LEU A 95 0.01 28.60 0.19
C LEU A 95 1.35 28.27 -0.50
N SER A 96 2.03 27.20 -0.07
CA SER A 96 3.31 26.77 -0.63
C SER A 96 3.33 25.27 -0.84
N LEU A 97 3.33 24.85 -2.11
CA LEU A 97 3.48 23.45 -2.48
C LEU A 97 4.94 23.20 -2.85
N PRO A 98 5.59 22.17 -2.27
CA PRO A 98 6.92 21.77 -2.69
C PRO A 98 6.94 21.43 -4.18
N ARG A 99 8.00 21.87 -4.87
CA ARG A 99 8.26 21.49 -6.27
C ARG A 99 9.03 20.17 -6.39
N ASP A 100 9.59 19.69 -5.28
CA ASP A 100 10.25 18.38 -5.19
C ASP A 100 9.22 17.27 -4.98
N TYR A 101 9.28 16.22 -5.77
CA TYR A 101 8.31 15.12 -5.73
C TYR A 101 8.25 14.46 -4.34
N SER A 102 9.41 14.12 -3.76
CA SER A 102 9.45 13.44 -2.45
C SER A 102 8.87 14.29 -1.32
N LYS A 103 9.05 15.61 -1.37
CA LYS A 103 8.46 16.52 -0.38
C LYS A 103 6.95 16.63 -0.60
N PHE A 104 6.51 16.68 -1.85
CA PHE A 104 5.09 16.70 -2.21
C PHE A 104 4.34 15.47 -1.66
N VAL A 105 4.90 14.27 -1.84
CA VAL A 105 4.29 13.02 -1.33
C VAL A 105 4.13 13.04 0.19
N ARG A 106 5.12 13.53 0.93
CA ARG A 106 5.04 13.67 2.40
C ARG A 106 3.90 14.58 2.84
N VAL A 107 3.73 15.71 2.15
CA VAL A 107 2.63 16.64 2.42
C VAL A 107 1.28 15.97 2.17
N VAL A 108 1.14 15.20 1.10
CA VAL A 108 -0.09 14.44 0.81
C VAL A 108 -0.39 13.42 1.89
N GLN A 109 0.63 12.69 2.36
CA GLN A 109 0.48 11.75 3.47
C GLN A 109 0.03 12.45 4.75
N GLN A 110 0.63 13.60 5.09
CA GLN A 110 0.20 14.42 6.22
C GLN A 110 -1.27 14.82 6.08
N LEU A 111 -1.67 15.41 4.95
CA LEU A 111 -3.07 15.83 4.72
C LEU A 111 -4.08 14.68 4.80
N SER A 112 -3.67 13.45 4.52
CA SER A 112 -4.50 12.26 4.67
C SER A 112 -4.61 11.76 6.12
N GLY A 113 -3.56 11.93 6.93
CA GLY A 113 -3.51 11.45 8.31
C GLY A 113 -4.26 12.32 9.32
N HIS A 114 -4.50 13.61 9.02
CA HIS A 114 -5.20 14.53 9.93
C HIS A 114 -6.72 14.30 10.03
N SER A 115 -7.26 13.23 9.42
CA SER A 115 -8.68 12.89 9.52
C SER A 115 -9.03 12.06 10.77
N VAL A 116 -8.07 11.79 11.67
CA VAL A 116 -8.38 11.17 12.97
C VAL A 116 -8.87 12.26 13.91
N ALA A 117 -10.19 12.26 14.16
CA ALA A 117 -10.80 13.08 15.19
C ALA A 117 -10.09 12.82 16.54
N PRO A 118 -9.76 13.86 17.32
CA PRO A 118 -9.22 13.65 18.67
C PRO A 118 -10.22 12.81 19.48
N PRO A 119 -9.74 11.85 20.30
CA PRO A 119 -10.61 11.05 21.15
C PRO A 119 -11.46 12.00 22.02
N PRO A 120 -12.75 11.70 22.24
CA PRO A 120 -13.59 12.54 23.10
C PRO A 120 -12.95 12.63 24.49
N PRO A 121 -13.01 13.81 25.14
CA PRO A 121 -12.52 13.94 26.51
C PRO A 121 -13.24 12.91 27.41
N PRO A 122 -12.55 12.32 28.40
CA PRO A 122 -13.19 11.42 29.34
C PRO A 122 -14.35 12.16 30.03
N PRO A 123 -15.49 11.49 30.30
CA PRO A 123 -16.60 12.13 30.98
C PRO A 123 -16.13 12.63 32.34
N SER A 124 -16.18 13.94 32.55
CA SER A 124 -15.97 14.56 33.85
C SER A 124 -16.91 13.92 34.85
N ALA A 125 -16.37 13.14 35.78
CA ALA A 125 -17.13 12.60 36.89
C ALA A 125 -17.60 13.77 37.75
N SER A 126 -18.88 14.12 37.64
CA SER A 126 -19.55 15.05 38.53
C SER A 126 -19.40 14.56 39.97
N THR A 127 -18.58 15.26 40.75
CA THR A 127 -18.44 15.09 42.19
C THR A 127 -19.78 15.42 42.85
N ASN A 128 -20.58 14.39 43.09
CA ASN A 128 -21.80 14.50 43.88
C ASN A 128 -21.38 14.47 45.36
N HIS A 129 -21.41 15.64 46.00
CA HIS A 129 -21.26 15.80 47.44
C HIS A 129 -22.47 15.16 48.14
N GLN A 130 -22.29 13.96 48.69
CA GLN A 130 -23.19 13.43 49.72
C GLN A 130 -22.38 12.95 50.92
N SER A 131 -22.54 13.72 51.99
CA SER A 131 -22.02 13.49 53.33
C SER A 131 -22.46 12.12 53.87
N ARG A 132 -21.53 11.35 54.46
CA ARG A 132 -21.79 10.45 55.59
C ARG A 132 -20.50 10.17 56.38
N PRO A 133 -20.60 9.80 57.67
CA PRO A 133 -19.59 10.08 58.68
C PRO A 133 -18.57 8.95 58.89
N SER A 134 -17.43 9.40 59.39
CA SER A 134 -16.32 8.73 60.12
C SER A 134 -16.56 7.32 60.67
N TYR A 135 -15.57 6.43 60.51
CA TYR A 135 -14.89 5.66 61.58
C TYR A 135 -13.61 4.93 61.07
N THR A 136 -12.47 5.31 61.65
CA THR A 136 -11.25 4.58 62.11
C THR A 136 -10.61 3.36 61.40
N PRO A 137 -9.28 3.14 61.63
CA PRO A 137 -8.35 2.47 60.71
C PRO A 137 -7.95 1.04 61.14
N ALA A 138 -7.45 0.23 60.21
CA ALA A 138 -6.55 -0.90 60.52
C ALA A 138 -5.80 -1.41 59.28
N SER A 139 -4.52 -1.70 59.49
CA SER A 139 -3.55 -2.24 58.57
C SER A 139 -3.71 -3.76 58.37
N SER A 140 -3.18 -4.28 57.26
CA SER A 140 -2.55 -5.60 57.09
C SER A 140 -3.18 -6.61 56.12
N SER A 141 -2.31 -7.10 55.20
CA SER A 141 -2.29 -8.41 54.50
C SER A 141 -3.27 -8.59 53.32
N ARG A 142 -2.94 -9.11 52.13
CA ARG A 142 -1.79 -9.88 51.55
C ARG A 142 -1.94 -9.90 49.98
N PRO A 143 -0.96 -10.41 49.20
CA PRO A 143 -0.80 -10.28 47.74
C PRO A 143 -1.41 -11.45 46.91
N PRO A 144 -1.35 -11.42 45.56
CA PRO A 144 -0.35 -12.21 44.80
C PRO A 144 0.18 -11.49 43.52
N HIS A 145 1.46 -11.66 43.15
CA HIS A 145 1.94 -12.59 42.11
C HIS A 145 1.17 -12.53 40.77
N ILE A 146 1.80 -12.07 39.66
CA ILE A 146 1.97 -12.84 38.40
C ILE A 146 2.53 -11.99 37.22
N VAL A 147 3.75 -12.36 36.85
CA VAL A 147 4.27 -12.62 35.49
C VAL A 147 4.14 -11.53 34.43
N GLN A 148 5.26 -10.85 34.21
CA GLN A 148 5.60 -10.20 32.95
C GLN A 148 6.12 -11.28 31.99
N ARG A 149 5.22 -11.86 31.18
CA ARG A 149 5.57 -12.73 30.05
C ARG A 149 5.45 -11.92 28.77
N SER A 150 6.61 -11.53 28.26
CA SER A 150 6.77 -11.15 26.86
C SER A 150 6.37 -12.32 25.98
N GLU A 151 5.37 -12.14 25.11
CA GLU A 151 5.27 -12.93 23.89
C GLU A 151 5.21 -12.03 22.64
N PRO A 152 5.96 -12.38 21.60
CA PRO A 152 6.08 -11.63 20.36
C PRO A 152 4.83 -11.78 19.49
N ILE A 153 4.57 -10.73 18.70
CA ILE A 153 3.53 -10.63 17.68
C ILE A 153 3.60 -11.85 16.75
N ASN A 154 2.59 -12.73 16.83
CA ASN A 154 2.48 -13.90 15.96
C ASN A 154 1.88 -13.47 14.60
N LEU A 155 2.74 -13.44 13.58
CA LEU A 155 2.45 -12.97 12.22
C LEU A 155 1.72 -14.01 11.34
N THR A 156 0.78 -14.79 11.90
CA THR A 156 0.12 -15.89 11.17
C THR A 156 -1.39 -15.78 11.23
N ARG A 157 -2.00 -14.80 10.53
CA ARG A 157 -3.46 -14.79 10.32
C ARG A 157 -3.94 -14.11 9.04
N TRP A 158 -3.17 -14.19 7.95
CA TRP A 158 -3.52 -13.51 6.69
C TRP A 158 -3.52 -14.45 5.47
N LYS A 159 -3.80 -15.74 5.69
CA LYS A 159 -4.03 -16.71 4.61
C LYS A 159 -5.35 -17.44 4.80
N LYS A 160 -6.49 -16.75 4.62
CA LYS A 160 -7.77 -17.39 4.23
C LYS A 160 -8.83 -16.38 3.80
N ALA A 161 -8.63 -15.74 2.65
CA ALA A 161 -9.71 -15.01 1.98
C ALA A 161 -9.49 -14.93 0.46
N VAL A 162 -9.09 -16.04 -0.18
CA VAL A 162 -9.21 -16.22 -1.64
C VAL A 162 -9.56 -17.68 -1.89
N ARG A 163 -10.84 -18.04 -1.75
CA ARG A 163 -11.44 -19.19 -2.43
C ARG A 163 -12.95 -19.21 -2.20
N THR A 164 -13.73 -18.47 -3.00
CA THR A 164 -15.14 -18.79 -3.31
C THR A 164 -15.69 -17.80 -4.34
N SER A 165 -15.49 -18.11 -5.62
CA SER A 165 -16.48 -17.84 -6.69
C SER A 165 -16.03 -18.58 -7.95
N ALA A 166 -16.14 -19.92 -7.91
CA ALA A 166 -16.14 -20.75 -9.10
C ALA A 166 -17.58 -21.22 -9.29
N THR A 167 -18.25 -20.64 -10.29
CA THR A 167 -19.58 -21.02 -10.76
C THR A 167 -19.45 -22.27 -11.63
N PRO A 168 -20.10 -23.41 -11.32
CA PRO A 168 -20.23 -24.51 -12.26
C PRO A 168 -21.39 -24.24 -13.22
N GLY A 169 -21.11 -24.40 -14.51
CA GLY A 169 -22.07 -24.29 -15.60
C GLY A 169 -23.17 -25.36 -15.50
N SER A 170 -24.40 -24.93 -15.80
CA SER A 170 -25.53 -25.82 -16.01
C SER A 170 -25.72 -26.01 -17.51
N VAL A 171 -25.46 -27.24 -17.96
CA VAL A 171 -25.84 -27.78 -19.26
C VAL A 171 -27.36 -27.90 -19.32
N SER A 172 -27.97 -27.36 -20.37
CA SER A 172 -29.30 -27.77 -20.84
C SER A 172 -29.25 -27.77 -22.37
N GLY A 173 -28.98 -28.94 -22.94
CA GLY A 173 -29.18 -29.22 -24.36
C GLY A 173 -30.54 -29.90 -24.51
N ASN A 174 -31.43 -29.30 -25.30
CA ASN A 174 -32.62 -29.95 -25.81
C ASN A 174 -33.04 -29.27 -27.11
N THR A 175 -32.87 -29.94 -28.25
CA THR A 175 -33.84 -30.15 -29.36
C THR A 175 -33.13 -30.48 -30.67
N ALA A 176 -33.32 -31.72 -31.14
CA ALA A 176 -33.83 -32.06 -32.47
C ALA A 176 -34.21 -33.55 -32.45
#